data_AF-A0A428ZAM8-F1
#
_entry.id   AF-A0A428ZAM8-F1
#
_cell.length_a   1.000
_cell.length_b   1.000
_cell.length_c   1.000
_cell.angle_alpha   90.00
_cell.angle_beta   90.00
_cell.angle_gamma   90.00
#
_symmetry.space_group_name_H-M   'P 1'
#
loop_
_entity.id
_entity.type
_entity.pdbx_description
1 polymer ?
#
loop_
_entity_poly.entity_id
_entity_poly.type
_entity_poly.pdbx_seq_one_letter_code
_entity_poly.pdbx_strand_id
1 'polypeptide(L)'
;MRTTRTKARWLVTAAAGAALSAGCGSTALSAPAAVSSATASSAPFGQQEMQAELEAAAVAAGIPEGLTELGSDPAPESGETEKERKLAALIARLSPCTVSWTHDGADTASPESESESDPSRQQLDTLLSNLATRGWKKSGAAKEMPVGDHGTYFMATYKKQGWTLYARHNTLSTWNQSTAMATEDACFGRLTDEEATLLGD
;
A
#
# COMPACT_ATOMS: atom_id res chain seq x y z
N MET A 1 -19.62 46.13 -25.90
CA MET A 1 -20.62 46.96 -25.18
C MET A 1 -21.19 46.16 -24.02
N ARG A 2 -21.10 46.73 -22.80
CA ARG A 2 -21.98 46.60 -21.61
C ARG A 2 -22.32 45.18 -21.09
N THR A 3 -21.68 44.68 -20.01
CA THR A 3 -21.97 44.85 -18.54
C THR A 3 -23.16 43.99 -18.06
N THR A 4 -23.26 43.33 -16.89
CA THR A 4 -22.49 43.14 -15.64
C THR A 4 -23.29 42.20 -14.70
N ARG A 5 -22.59 41.52 -13.76
CA ARG A 5 -22.98 41.12 -12.37
C ARG A 5 -24.15 40.12 -12.19
N THR A 6 -24.07 39.14 -11.29
CA THR A 6 -24.30 39.36 -9.85
C THR A 6 -23.69 38.24 -8.97
N LYS A 7 -23.01 38.65 -7.90
CA LYS A 7 -22.56 37.83 -6.76
C LYS A 7 -23.75 37.54 -5.83
N ALA A 8 -23.78 36.36 -5.21
CA ALA A 8 -24.48 36.17 -3.94
C ALA A 8 -23.53 35.49 -2.94
N ARG A 9 -23.26 36.22 -1.86
CA ARG A 9 -22.55 35.83 -0.64
C ARG A 9 -23.61 35.58 0.46
N TRP A 10 -23.13 35.03 1.58
CA TRP A 10 -23.70 35.00 2.94
C TRP A 10 -24.52 33.73 3.25
N LEU A 11 -24.45 33.10 4.44
CA LEU A 11 -24.20 33.62 5.80
C LEU A 11 -23.40 32.63 6.68
N VAL A 12 -22.59 33.22 7.58
CA VAL A 12 -22.04 32.64 8.80
C VAL A 12 -23.11 32.73 9.89
N THR A 13 -23.25 31.68 10.70
CA THR A 13 -23.94 31.78 11.99
C THR A 13 -23.05 31.20 13.09
N ALA A 14 -22.62 32.08 14.01
CA ALA A 14 -21.98 31.73 15.27
C ALA A 14 -23.06 31.48 16.33
N ALA A 15 -22.83 30.53 17.23
CA ALA A 15 -23.53 30.46 18.51
C ALA A 15 -22.48 30.28 19.62
N ALA A 16 -22.48 31.25 20.53
CA ALA A 16 -21.67 31.33 21.73
C ALA A 16 -22.28 30.50 22.87
N GLY A 17 -21.43 29.98 23.75
CA GLY A 17 -21.82 29.42 25.04
C GLY A 17 -20.62 29.40 25.98
N ALA A 18 -20.54 30.39 26.86
CA ALA A 18 -19.55 30.50 27.91
C ALA A 18 -20.01 29.78 29.18
N ALA A 19 -19.09 29.15 29.91
CA ALA A 19 -19.19 29.01 31.37
C ALA A 19 -17.78 28.93 31.98
N LEU A 20 -17.55 29.81 32.94
CA LEU A 20 -16.34 29.98 33.74
C LEU A 20 -16.35 28.98 34.90
N SER A 21 -15.19 28.41 35.22
CA SER A 21 -14.88 27.97 36.58
C SER A 21 -13.45 28.37 36.93
N ALA A 22 -13.35 29.37 37.80
CA ALA A 22 -12.14 29.74 38.50
C ALA A 22 -11.91 28.74 39.65
N GLY A 23 -10.78 28.06 39.63
CA GLY A 23 -10.26 27.26 40.75
C GLY A 23 -8.87 27.75 41.10
N CYS A 24 -8.72 28.38 42.26
CA CYS A 24 -7.47 28.88 42.81
C CYS A 24 -6.77 27.74 43.59
N GLY A 25 -5.50 27.49 43.32
CA GLY A 25 -4.70 26.50 44.04
C GLY A 25 -3.28 26.39 43.49
N SER A 26 -2.38 27.23 44.02
CA SER A 26 -0.95 27.27 43.71
C SER A 26 -0.26 25.95 44.06
N THR A 27 0.56 25.37 43.17
CA THR A 27 1.82 24.67 43.48
C THR A 27 2.63 24.39 42.21
N ALA A 28 3.92 24.74 42.26
CA ALA A 28 5.08 24.24 41.52
C ALA A 28 5.24 24.47 39.99
N LEU A 29 6.35 25.14 39.69
CA LEU A 29 7.24 24.94 38.54
C LEU A 29 7.02 23.63 37.76
N SER A 30 6.73 23.76 36.47
CA SER A 30 7.45 23.04 35.42
C SER A 30 7.15 23.73 34.10
N ALA A 31 8.21 24.20 33.43
CA ALA A 31 8.13 24.64 32.05
C ALA A 31 7.54 23.50 31.21
N PRO A 32 6.65 23.77 30.24
CA PRO A 32 6.39 22.76 29.23
C PRO A 32 7.71 22.57 28.49
N ALA A 33 8.30 21.39 28.66
CA ALA A 33 9.31 20.88 27.75
C ALA A 33 8.78 21.12 26.34
N ALA A 34 9.56 21.80 25.52
CA ALA A 34 9.38 21.79 24.09
C ALA A 34 9.46 20.33 23.67
N VAL A 35 8.30 19.66 23.63
CA VAL A 35 8.17 18.41 22.92
C VAL A 35 8.43 18.81 21.49
N SER A 36 9.63 18.51 21.02
CA SER A 36 9.92 18.41 19.60
C SER A 36 8.91 17.42 19.04
N SER A 37 7.74 17.94 18.65
CA SER A 37 7.01 17.37 17.54
C SER A 37 7.99 17.47 16.38
N ALA A 38 8.77 16.41 16.19
CA ALA A 38 9.19 16.03 14.87
C ALA A 38 7.88 16.05 14.08
N THR A 39 7.68 17.11 13.31
CA THR A 39 6.69 17.16 12.26
C THR A 39 7.07 15.98 11.38
N ALA A 40 6.41 14.84 11.64
CA ALA A 40 6.27 13.79 10.66
C ALA A 40 5.81 14.53 9.42
N SER A 41 6.72 14.62 8.45
CA SER A 41 6.46 15.28 7.19
C SER A 41 5.18 14.66 6.67
N SER A 42 4.09 15.42 6.70
CA SER A 42 2.81 14.99 6.16
C SER A 42 3.00 14.91 4.65
N ALA A 43 3.49 13.76 4.18
CA ALA A 43 3.37 13.41 2.78
C ALA A 43 1.88 13.52 2.44
N PRO A 44 1.49 14.21 1.37
CA PRO A 44 0.08 14.40 0.99
C PRO A 44 -0.60 13.09 0.51
N PHE A 45 0.11 11.96 0.60
CA PHE A 45 -0.31 10.61 0.28
C PHE A 45 0.45 9.62 1.19
N GLY A 46 -0.07 9.37 2.39
CA GLY A 46 0.57 8.54 3.43
C GLY A 46 0.21 7.05 3.35
N GLN A 47 0.91 6.20 4.10
CA GLN A 47 0.70 4.73 4.11
C GLN A 47 -0.77 4.34 4.36
N GLN A 48 -1.48 5.04 5.25
CA GLN A 48 -2.90 4.80 5.54
C GLN A 48 -3.82 5.14 4.36
N GLU A 49 -3.51 6.21 3.62
CA GLU A 49 -4.28 6.58 2.43
C GLU A 49 -4.04 5.58 1.29
N MET A 50 -2.81 5.09 1.15
CA MET A 50 -2.47 4.00 0.25
C MET A 50 -3.20 2.69 0.61
N GLN A 51 -3.25 2.34 1.90
CA GLN A 51 -4.01 1.18 2.38
C GLN A 51 -5.49 1.30 2.03
N ALA A 52 -6.12 2.42 2.39
CA ALA A 52 -7.53 2.66 2.09
C ALA A 52 -7.80 2.64 0.58
N GLU A 53 -6.88 3.14 -0.25
CA GLU A 53 -7.01 3.09 -1.69
C GLU A 53 -6.93 1.67 -2.25
N LEU A 54 -5.99 0.85 -1.76
CA LEU A 54 -5.82 -0.53 -2.19
C LEU A 54 -7.02 -1.39 -1.75
N GLU A 55 -7.47 -1.23 -0.51
CA GLU A 55 -8.69 -1.88 0.01
C GLU A 55 -9.92 -1.48 -0.79
N ALA A 56 -10.10 -0.18 -1.08
CA ALA A 56 -11.24 0.27 -1.89
C ALA A 56 -11.18 -0.23 -3.34
N ALA A 57 -9.99 -0.49 -3.89
CA ALA A 57 -9.83 -1.11 -5.20
C ALA A 57 -10.13 -2.62 -5.15
N ALA A 58 -9.74 -3.30 -4.06
CA ALA A 58 -10.02 -4.72 -3.83
C ALA A 58 -11.52 -4.96 -3.61
N VAL A 59 -12.18 -4.17 -2.77
CA VAL A 59 -13.64 -4.24 -2.56
C VAL A 59 -14.40 -4.01 -3.87
N ALA A 60 -13.96 -3.03 -4.68
CA ALA A 60 -14.55 -2.79 -6.00
C ALA A 60 -14.29 -3.94 -6.99
N ALA A 61 -13.30 -4.80 -6.73
CA ALA A 61 -13.04 -6.03 -7.48
C ALA A 61 -13.82 -7.24 -6.94
N GLY A 62 -14.70 -7.05 -5.94
CA GLY A 62 -15.46 -8.13 -5.31
C GLY A 62 -14.63 -8.96 -4.32
N ILE A 63 -13.47 -8.46 -3.90
CA ILE A 63 -12.52 -9.13 -3.04
C ILE A 63 -12.82 -8.72 -1.58
N PRO A 64 -12.94 -9.66 -0.64
CA PRO A 64 -13.29 -9.34 0.75
C PRO A 64 -12.22 -8.46 1.42
N GLU A 65 -12.66 -7.62 2.36
CA GLU A 65 -11.80 -6.80 3.20
C GLU A 65 -10.85 -7.68 4.06
N GLY A 66 -9.64 -7.18 4.35
CA GLY A 66 -8.66 -7.87 5.19
C GLY A 66 -7.56 -8.64 4.46
N LEU A 67 -7.55 -8.67 3.12
CA LEU A 67 -6.44 -9.20 2.31
C LEU A 67 -5.33 -8.18 2.04
N THR A 68 -5.49 -6.97 2.58
CA THR A 68 -4.46 -5.94 2.53
C THR A 68 -3.68 -5.98 3.83
N GLU A 69 -2.40 -6.32 3.74
CA GLU A 69 -1.48 -6.38 4.85
C GLU A 69 -0.52 -5.18 4.79
N LEU A 70 -0.44 -4.45 5.90
CA LEU A 70 0.69 -3.57 6.18
C LEU A 70 1.93 -4.46 6.37
N GLY A 71 3.08 -4.03 5.87
CA GLY A 71 4.28 -4.87 5.74
C GLY A 71 4.50 -5.81 6.93
N SER A 72 4.63 -7.09 6.64
CA SER A 72 4.82 -8.12 7.67
C SER A 72 6.16 -7.92 8.38
N ASP A 73 6.18 -8.15 9.70
CA ASP A 73 7.38 -8.17 10.51
C ASP A 73 7.92 -9.62 10.50
N PRO A 74 9.01 -9.94 9.78
CA PRO A 74 9.54 -11.29 9.79
C PRO A 74 10.18 -11.55 11.16
N ALA A 75 9.55 -12.43 11.96
CA ALA A 75 10.17 -12.91 13.18
C ALA A 75 11.40 -13.76 12.82
N PRO A 76 12.56 -13.54 13.45
CA PRO A 76 13.75 -14.32 13.15
C PRO A 76 13.56 -15.77 13.57
N GLU A 77 13.74 -16.71 12.63
CA GLU A 77 13.68 -18.14 12.90
C GLU A 77 15.02 -18.67 13.42
N SER A 78 14.98 -19.68 14.30
CA SER A 78 16.19 -20.27 14.84
C SER A 78 16.97 -21.02 13.75
N GLY A 79 18.18 -20.57 13.44
CA GLY A 79 19.04 -21.15 12.41
C GLY A 79 19.34 -20.22 11.23
N GLU A 80 18.80 -19.01 11.22
CA GLU A 80 19.03 -18.04 10.14
C GLU A 80 20.50 -17.65 9.95
N THR A 81 20.90 -17.67 8.69
CA THR A 81 22.13 -17.09 8.17
C THR A 81 22.21 -15.60 8.46
N GLU A 82 23.42 -15.02 8.37
CA GLU A 82 23.58 -13.57 8.52
C GLU A 82 22.84 -12.78 7.42
N LYS A 83 22.73 -13.35 6.21
CA LYS A 83 21.98 -12.76 5.10
C LYS A 83 20.49 -12.67 5.44
N GLU A 84 19.90 -13.75 5.93
CA GLU A 84 18.48 -13.81 6.32
C GLU A 84 18.18 -12.82 7.45
N ARG A 85 19.02 -12.77 8.50
CA ARG A 85 18.86 -11.77 9.57
C ARG A 85 18.95 -10.33 9.08
N LYS A 86 19.86 -10.03 8.15
CA LYS A 86 19.97 -8.70 7.53
C LYS A 86 18.75 -8.36 6.68
N LEU A 87 18.25 -9.33 5.92
CA LEU A 87 17.04 -9.19 5.12
C LEU A 87 15.80 -8.98 6.01
N ALA A 88 15.64 -9.77 7.07
CA ALA A 88 14.54 -9.63 8.02
C ALA A 88 14.54 -8.24 8.68
N ALA A 89 15.71 -7.78 9.15
CA ALA A 89 15.87 -6.43 9.71
C ALA A 89 15.55 -5.33 8.69
N LEU A 90 15.89 -5.54 7.41
CA LEU A 90 15.58 -4.61 6.33
C LEU A 90 14.09 -4.57 6.04
N ILE A 91 13.42 -5.72 5.94
CA ILE A 91 11.96 -5.82 5.74
C ILE A 91 11.22 -5.15 6.91
N ALA A 92 11.60 -5.43 8.15
CA ALA A 92 11.04 -4.78 9.33
C ALA A 92 11.19 -3.25 9.28
N ARG A 93 12.36 -2.76 8.85
CA ARG A 93 12.60 -1.32 8.67
C ARG A 93 11.75 -0.69 7.57
N LEU A 94 11.44 -1.45 6.52
CA LEU A 94 10.66 -0.99 5.36
C LEU A 94 9.16 -1.21 5.50
N SER A 95 8.71 -2.04 6.44
CA SER A 95 7.28 -2.34 6.67
C SER A 95 6.39 -1.09 6.70
N PRO A 96 6.76 0.02 7.40
CA PRO A 96 5.97 1.26 7.41
C PRO A 96 5.86 1.99 6.06
N CYS A 97 6.64 1.60 5.07
CA CYS A 97 6.68 2.17 3.73
C CYS A 97 6.05 1.26 2.67
N THR A 98 5.41 0.17 3.11
CA THR A 98 4.83 -0.84 2.24
C THR A 98 3.37 -1.08 2.59
N VAL A 99 2.59 -1.34 1.55
CA VAL A 99 1.22 -1.83 1.66
C VAL A 99 1.09 -2.94 0.63
N SER A 100 0.64 -4.11 1.05
CA SER A 100 0.51 -5.26 0.17
C SER A 100 -0.90 -5.79 0.17
N TRP A 101 -1.33 -6.33 -0.95
CA TRP A 101 -2.52 -7.14 -1.09
C TRP A 101 -2.11 -8.49 -1.65
N THR A 102 -2.60 -9.58 -1.07
CA THR A 102 -2.33 -10.93 -1.55
C THR A 102 -3.63 -11.71 -1.65
N HIS A 103 -3.75 -12.53 -2.71
CA HIS A 103 -4.84 -13.47 -2.86
C HIS A 103 -4.32 -14.78 -3.43
N ASP A 104 -4.61 -15.85 -2.70
CA ASP A 104 -4.30 -17.21 -3.10
C ASP A 104 -5.48 -17.78 -3.88
N GLY A 105 -5.18 -18.41 -5.01
CA GLY A 105 -6.15 -19.21 -5.75
C GLY A 105 -6.47 -20.47 -4.98
N ALA A 106 -7.73 -20.90 -5.08
CA ALA A 106 -8.10 -22.20 -4.56
C ALA A 106 -7.28 -23.29 -5.28
N ASP A 107 -6.88 -24.33 -4.52
CA ASP A 107 -6.26 -25.57 -5.02
C ASP A 107 -7.21 -26.36 -5.94
N THR A 108 -7.64 -25.78 -7.06
CA THR A 108 -8.41 -26.52 -8.05
C THR A 108 -7.43 -27.19 -9.00
N ALA A 109 -6.81 -28.26 -8.50
CA ALA A 109 -6.26 -29.31 -9.34
C ALA A 109 -7.43 -29.94 -10.12
N SER A 110 -7.73 -29.39 -11.30
CA SER A 110 -8.48 -30.08 -12.34
C SER A 110 -7.73 -29.85 -13.65
N PRO A 111 -6.93 -30.83 -14.10
CA PRO A 111 -6.01 -30.68 -15.23
C PRO A 111 -6.70 -30.66 -16.62
N GLU A 112 -8.01 -30.41 -16.68
CA GLU A 112 -8.81 -30.61 -17.90
C GLU A 112 -9.46 -29.33 -18.44
N SER A 113 -9.32 -28.18 -17.77
CA SER A 113 -9.87 -26.90 -18.24
C SER A 113 -8.76 -26.00 -18.78
N GLU A 114 -8.23 -26.28 -19.98
CA GLU A 114 -7.28 -25.42 -20.71
C GLU A 114 -7.86 -24.04 -21.12
N SER A 115 -9.00 -23.62 -20.56
CA SER A 115 -9.71 -22.40 -20.97
C SER A 115 -10.53 -21.73 -19.86
N GLU A 116 -10.46 -22.18 -18.61
CA GLU A 116 -11.00 -21.39 -17.50
C GLU A 116 -9.88 -20.49 -16.99
N SER A 117 -9.99 -19.20 -17.30
CA SER A 117 -9.11 -18.16 -16.79
C SER A 117 -8.97 -18.26 -15.27
N ASP A 118 -7.72 -18.35 -14.78
CA ASP A 118 -7.41 -18.46 -13.35
C ASP A 118 -8.17 -17.39 -12.55
N PRO A 119 -9.03 -17.77 -11.59
CA PRO A 119 -9.84 -16.81 -10.84
C PRO A 119 -8.98 -15.79 -10.09
N SER A 120 -7.80 -16.17 -9.60
CA SER A 120 -6.86 -15.26 -8.93
C SER A 120 -6.24 -14.27 -9.90
N ARG A 121 -6.00 -14.69 -11.15
CA ARG A 121 -5.54 -13.80 -12.21
C ARG A 121 -6.61 -12.79 -12.57
N GLN A 122 -7.86 -13.23 -12.73
CA GLN A 122 -8.99 -12.37 -13.04
C GLN A 122 -9.24 -11.32 -11.96
N GLN A 123 -9.12 -11.70 -10.69
CA GLN A 123 -9.23 -10.76 -9.57
C GLN A 123 -8.11 -9.72 -9.58
N LEU A 124 -6.86 -10.13 -9.84
CA LEU A 124 -5.75 -9.19 -9.98
C LEU A 124 -5.99 -8.21 -11.14
N ASP A 125 -6.44 -8.68 -12.30
CA ASP A 125 -6.73 -7.80 -13.42
C ASP A 125 -7.85 -6.80 -13.11
N THR A 126 -8.86 -7.22 -12.35
CA THR A 126 -9.93 -6.35 -11.88
C THR A 126 -9.41 -5.31 -10.88
N LEU A 127 -8.58 -5.72 -9.92
CA LEU A 127 -7.90 -4.82 -8.99
C LEU A 127 -7.07 -3.76 -9.74
N LEU A 128 -6.26 -4.18 -10.71
CA LEU A 128 -5.41 -3.28 -11.50
C LEU A 128 -6.22 -2.32 -12.37
N SER A 129 -7.34 -2.78 -12.94
CA SER A 129 -8.28 -1.92 -13.66
C SER A 129 -8.88 -0.86 -12.75
N ASN A 130 -9.32 -1.25 -11.55
CA ASN A 130 -9.85 -0.32 -10.54
C ASN A 130 -8.79 0.70 -10.10
N LEU A 131 -7.55 0.27 -9.86
CA LEU A 131 -6.44 1.17 -9.57
C LEU A 131 -6.16 2.13 -10.73
N ALA A 132 -6.22 1.66 -11.98
CA ALA A 132 -6.05 2.52 -13.15
C ALA A 132 -7.11 3.64 -13.21
N THR A 133 -8.38 3.32 -12.91
CA THR A 133 -9.45 4.36 -12.82
C THR A 133 -9.22 5.37 -11.70
N ARG A 134 -8.51 4.96 -10.64
CA ARG A 134 -8.08 5.82 -9.51
C ARG A 134 -6.79 6.59 -9.79
N GLY A 135 -6.28 6.55 -11.02
CA GLY A 135 -5.16 7.37 -11.48
C GLY A 135 -3.78 6.70 -11.39
N TRP A 136 -3.72 5.40 -11.10
CA TRP A 136 -2.48 4.63 -11.24
C TRP A 136 -2.11 4.46 -12.71
N LYS A 137 -0.86 4.78 -13.04
CA LYS A 137 -0.37 4.71 -14.42
C LYS A 137 0.59 3.55 -14.56
N LYS A 138 0.36 2.69 -15.54
CA LYS A 138 1.29 1.62 -15.88
C LYS A 138 2.65 2.21 -16.26
N SER A 139 3.71 1.68 -15.65
CA SER A 139 5.09 2.08 -15.85
C SER A 139 5.82 0.96 -16.58
N GLY A 140 5.88 1.05 -17.91
CA GLY A 140 6.49 0.03 -18.77
C GLY A 140 5.53 -1.06 -19.24
N ALA A 141 6.07 -2.03 -19.98
CA ALA A 141 5.31 -3.19 -20.44
C ALA A 141 5.09 -4.17 -19.28
N ALA A 142 3.94 -4.85 -19.28
CA ALA A 142 3.79 -6.02 -18.41
C ALA A 142 4.67 -7.14 -18.98
N LYS A 143 5.22 -7.96 -18.09
CA LYS A 143 5.98 -9.15 -18.46
C LYS A 143 5.12 -10.37 -18.14
N GLU A 144 5.11 -11.32 -19.05
CA GLU A 144 4.48 -12.62 -18.87
C GLU A 144 5.45 -13.67 -19.38
N MET A 145 5.76 -14.65 -18.56
CA MET A 145 6.79 -15.66 -18.84
C MET A 145 6.29 -17.03 -18.39
N PRO A 146 6.53 -18.10 -19.16
CA PRO A 146 6.23 -19.45 -18.71
C PRO A 146 7.17 -19.86 -17.56
N VAL A 147 6.65 -20.66 -16.63
CA VAL A 147 7.36 -21.25 -15.48
C VAL A 147 7.17 -22.77 -15.55
N GLY A 148 8.20 -23.49 -15.98
CA GLY A 148 8.09 -24.93 -16.24
C GLY A 148 7.06 -25.24 -17.34
N ASP A 149 6.45 -26.43 -17.26
CA ASP A 149 5.55 -26.94 -18.31
C ASP A 149 4.11 -26.43 -18.17
N HIS A 150 3.71 -25.95 -16.98
CA HIS A 150 2.32 -25.62 -16.66
C HIS A 150 2.13 -24.33 -15.87
N GLY A 151 3.21 -23.60 -15.57
CA GLY A 151 3.16 -22.36 -14.81
C GLY A 151 3.35 -21.12 -15.68
N THR A 152 2.91 -19.99 -15.16
CA THR A 152 3.07 -18.66 -15.75
C THR A 152 3.43 -17.67 -14.66
N TYR A 153 4.28 -16.72 -15.00
CA TYR A 153 4.65 -15.61 -14.16
C TYR A 153 4.31 -14.30 -14.86
N PHE A 154 3.44 -13.53 -14.23
CA PHE A 154 3.08 -12.20 -14.66
C PHE A 154 3.68 -11.14 -13.73
N MET A 155 4.16 -10.04 -14.32
CA MET A 155 4.52 -8.83 -13.60
C MET A 155 3.99 -7.58 -14.31
N ALA A 156 3.51 -6.63 -13.52
CA ALA A 156 3.28 -5.27 -13.99
C ALA A 156 3.67 -4.24 -12.92
N THR A 157 4.07 -3.06 -13.37
CA THR A 157 4.44 -1.95 -12.50
C THR A 157 3.53 -0.78 -12.77
N TYR A 158 3.06 -0.11 -11.71
CA TYR A 158 2.25 1.09 -11.78
C TYR A 158 2.83 2.17 -10.88
N LYS A 159 2.57 3.44 -11.19
CA LYS A 159 3.01 4.59 -10.39
C LYS A 159 1.88 5.56 -10.11
N LYS A 160 1.89 6.13 -8.91
CA LYS A 160 1.00 7.22 -8.50
C LYS A 160 1.64 7.99 -7.35
N GLN A 161 1.74 9.33 -7.48
CA GLN A 161 2.05 10.25 -6.37
C GLN A 161 3.20 9.82 -5.43
N GLY A 162 4.34 9.39 -5.97
CA GLY A 162 5.50 8.97 -5.16
C GLY A 162 5.39 7.55 -4.60
N TRP A 163 4.44 6.75 -5.08
CA TRP A 163 4.33 5.33 -4.82
C TRP A 163 4.51 4.53 -6.11
N THR A 164 5.18 3.40 -5.97
CA THR A 164 5.31 2.39 -7.02
C THR A 164 4.61 1.12 -6.58
N LEU A 165 3.70 0.60 -7.42
CA LEU A 165 2.99 -0.64 -7.20
C LEU A 165 3.54 -1.73 -8.12
N TYR A 166 3.93 -2.84 -7.50
CA TYR A 166 4.40 -4.06 -8.15
C TYR A 166 3.31 -5.12 -8.06
N ALA A 167 2.70 -5.42 -9.20
CA ALA A 167 1.71 -6.48 -9.35
C ALA A 167 2.40 -7.74 -9.86
N ARG A 168 2.11 -8.87 -9.22
CA ARG A 168 2.64 -10.18 -9.57
C ARG A 168 1.52 -11.19 -9.57
N HIS A 169 1.60 -12.15 -10.49
CA HIS A 169 0.79 -13.35 -10.42
C HIS A 169 1.65 -14.54 -10.81
N ASN A 170 1.64 -15.56 -9.97
CA ASN A 170 2.36 -16.81 -10.19
C ASN A 170 1.32 -17.90 -10.31
N THR A 171 1.39 -18.69 -11.37
CA THR A 171 0.80 -20.03 -11.40
C THR A 171 1.92 -21.06 -11.33
N LEU A 172 1.80 -21.94 -10.35
CA LEU A 172 2.59 -23.15 -10.19
C LEU A 172 1.61 -24.32 -10.18
N SER A 173 2.10 -25.53 -10.48
CA SER A 173 1.27 -26.73 -10.67
C SER A 173 0.25 -27.02 -9.56
N THR A 174 0.50 -26.53 -8.35
CA THR A 174 -0.37 -26.72 -7.17
C THR A 174 -0.64 -25.43 -6.43
N TRP A 175 -0.30 -24.26 -6.98
CA TRP A 175 -0.38 -23.01 -6.25
C TRP A 175 -0.48 -21.82 -7.19
N ASN A 176 -1.57 -21.07 -7.08
CA ASN A 176 -1.73 -19.81 -7.79
C ASN A 176 -1.80 -18.68 -6.77
N GLN A 177 -1.02 -17.62 -6.97
CA GLN A 177 -1.03 -16.48 -6.06
C GLN A 177 -0.90 -15.19 -6.84
N SER A 178 -1.77 -14.24 -6.50
CA SER A 178 -1.72 -12.87 -6.96
C SER A 178 -1.30 -11.95 -5.82
N THR A 179 -0.38 -11.03 -6.10
CA THR A 179 0.08 -10.04 -5.12
C THR A 179 0.14 -8.66 -5.78
N ALA A 180 -0.24 -7.62 -5.05
CA ALA A 180 -0.01 -6.24 -5.40
C ALA A 180 0.65 -5.53 -4.22
N MET A 181 1.92 -5.14 -4.37
CA MET A 181 2.69 -4.46 -3.33
C MET A 181 2.98 -3.02 -3.75
N ALA A 182 2.49 -2.05 -2.99
CA ALA A 182 2.81 -0.64 -3.13
C ALA A 182 3.95 -0.26 -2.17
N THR A 183 4.95 0.43 -2.68
CA THR A 183 6.11 0.93 -1.94
C THR A 183 6.24 2.44 -2.09
N GLU A 184 6.53 3.15 -1.01
CA GLU A 184 6.81 4.58 -1.07
C GLU A 184 8.21 4.83 -1.68
N ASP A 185 8.25 5.57 -2.79
CA ASP A 185 9.48 5.83 -3.56
C ASP A 185 10.54 6.55 -2.70
N ALA A 186 10.10 7.48 -1.84
CA ALA A 186 11.00 8.27 -0.99
C ALA A 186 11.65 7.44 0.14
N CYS A 187 10.99 6.34 0.55
CA CYS A 187 11.52 5.43 1.56
C CYS A 187 12.50 4.43 0.94
N PHE A 188 12.12 3.83 -0.19
CA PHE A 188 12.97 2.88 -0.92
C PHE A 188 14.14 3.57 -1.63
N GLY A 189 14.03 4.85 -1.97
CA GLY A 189 15.13 5.64 -2.52
C GLY A 189 16.28 5.94 -1.54
N ARG A 190 16.14 5.55 -0.26
CA ARG A 190 17.20 5.68 0.76
C ARG A 190 17.98 4.40 0.99
N LEU A 191 17.65 3.33 0.28
CA LEU A 191 18.38 2.06 0.38
C LEU A 191 19.78 2.21 -0.19
N THR A 192 20.75 1.57 0.45
CA THR A 192 22.08 1.42 -0.15
C THR A 192 22.04 0.36 -1.26
N ASP A 193 23.05 0.33 -2.13
CA ASP A 193 23.14 -0.66 -3.20
C ASP A 193 23.19 -2.10 -2.62
N GLU A 194 23.84 -2.28 -1.49
CA GLU A 194 23.88 -3.56 -0.76
C GLU A 194 22.49 -3.96 -0.25
N GLU A 195 21.75 -3.02 0.32
CA GLU A 195 20.38 -3.26 0.80
C GLU A 195 19.40 -3.53 -0.36
N ALA A 196 19.55 -2.81 -1.47
CA ALA A 196 18.76 -3.06 -2.68
C ALA A 196 19.04 -4.46 -3.26
N THR A 197 20.30 -4.92 -3.19
CA THR A 197 20.68 -6.28 -3.62
C THR A 197 20.04 -7.33 -2.71
N LEU A 198 19.97 -7.09 -1.40
CA LEU A 198 19.31 -8.02 -0.47
C LEU A 198 17.82 -8.23 -0.77
N LEU A 199 17.14 -7.26 -1.39
CA LEU A 199 15.74 -7.36 -1.79
C LEU A 199 15.53 -7.96 -3.20
N GLY A 200 16.59 -7.99 -4.01
CA GLY A 200 16.56 -8.41 -5.41
C GLY A 200 17.03 -9.84 -5.67
N ASP A 201 17.72 -10.45 -4.69
CA ASP A 201 18.08 -11.88 -4.65
C ASP A 201 16.96 -12.75 -4.09
#